data_AF-A0A1S2PVA9-F1
#
_entry.id   AF-A0A1S2PVA9-F1
#
_cell.length_a   1.000
_cell.length_b   1.000
_cell.length_c   1.000
_cell.angle_alpha   90.00
_cell.angle_beta   90.00
_cell.angle_gamma   90.00
#
_symmetry.space_group_name_H-M   'P 1'
#
loop_
_entity.id
_entity.type
_entity.pdbx_description
1 polymer ?
#
loop_
_entity_poly.entity_id
_entity_poly.type
_entity_poly.pdbx_seq_one_letter_code
_entity_poly.pdbx_strand_id
1 'polypeptide(L)'
;MDRMSVDELLGRHAVDPSHLELAPPEVTRRQVGARLREPIVRPCTVCGDGYRTAQVVTFPEEGPRWADLCREHAIATMEPWRGPSTVEGILADLREVAAELAGETGASARVRTWTDEEGWRDERRT
;
A
#
# COMPACT_ATOMS: atom_id res chain seq x y z
N MET A 1 10.01 11.15 13.77
CA MET A 1 8.66 11.67 13.51
C MET A 1 7.72 10.64 14.07
N ASP A 2 6.92 10.99 15.08
CA ASP A 2 5.89 10.08 15.59
C ASP A 2 4.91 9.73 14.47
N ARG A 3 4.52 8.46 14.46
CA ARG A 3 3.56 7.88 13.52
C ARG A 3 2.24 8.63 13.61
N MET A 4 1.71 9.09 12.47
CA MET A 4 0.33 9.55 12.36
C MET A 4 -0.49 8.44 11.73
N SER A 5 -1.52 7.95 12.41
CA SER A 5 -2.49 7.04 11.82
C SER A 5 -3.44 7.77 10.86
N VAL A 6 -4.19 7.02 10.05
CA VAL A 6 -5.19 7.64 9.16
C VAL A 6 -6.30 8.29 9.98
N ASP A 7 -6.78 7.67 11.06
CA ASP A 7 -7.79 8.25 11.94
C ASP A 7 -7.29 9.54 12.63
N GLU A 8 -6.03 9.59 13.06
CA GLU A 8 -5.42 10.82 13.60
C GLU A 8 -5.33 11.93 12.54
N LEU A 9 -4.98 11.58 11.29
CA LEU A 9 -4.97 12.53 10.19
C LEU A 9 -6.38 13.08 9.93
N LEU A 10 -7.38 12.21 9.83
CA LEU A 10 -8.77 12.63 9.59
C LEU A 10 -9.29 13.51 10.72
N GLY A 11 -8.98 13.15 11.97
CA GLY A 11 -9.33 13.95 13.15
C GLY A 11 -8.67 15.34 13.14
N ARG A 12 -7.40 15.44 12.77
CA ARG A 12 -6.68 16.72 12.66
C ARG A 12 -7.30 17.66 11.63
N HIS A 13 -7.87 17.11 10.56
CA HIS A 13 -8.53 17.86 9.50
C HIS A 13 -10.04 18.02 9.72
N ALA A 14 -10.56 17.60 10.87
CA ALA A 14 -11.99 17.66 11.22
C ALA A 14 -12.89 17.06 10.12
N VAL A 15 -12.45 15.96 9.51
CA VAL A 15 -13.25 15.24 8.52
C VAL A 15 -14.44 14.60 9.22
N ASP A 16 -15.64 14.92 8.74
CA ASP A 16 -16.89 14.32 9.21
C ASP A 16 -17.04 12.87 8.67
N PRO A 17 -17.02 11.84 9.53
CA PRO A 17 -17.14 10.45 9.11
C PRO A 17 -18.47 10.11 8.42
N SER A 18 -19.53 10.88 8.70
CA SER A 18 -20.86 10.66 8.13
C SER A 18 -20.92 10.98 6.63
N HIS A 19 -19.99 11.81 6.14
CA HIS A 19 -19.86 12.15 4.72
C HIS A 19 -18.94 11.20 3.95
N LEU A 20 -18.30 10.26 4.63
CA LEU A 20 -17.45 9.27 3.99
C LEU A 20 -18.27 8.13 3.42
N GLU A 21 -17.77 7.55 2.34
CA GLU A 21 -18.39 6.40 1.72
C GLU A 21 -18.28 5.17 2.61
N LEU A 22 -19.40 4.45 2.75
CA LEU A 22 -19.48 3.17 3.44
C LEU A 22 -18.48 2.17 2.86
N ALA A 23 -17.64 1.61 3.73
CA ALA A 23 -16.84 0.44 3.39
C ALA A 23 -17.58 -0.84 3.82
N PRO A 24 -17.37 -1.97 3.12
CA PRO A 24 -17.80 -3.27 3.63
C PRO A 24 -17.21 -3.54 5.03
N PRO A 25 -17.90 -4.30 5.89
CA PRO A 25 -17.43 -4.61 7.24
C PRO A 25 -16.11 -5.38 7.27
N GLU A 26 -15.85 -6.20 6.26
CA GLU A 26 -14.57 -6.84 6.05
C GLU A 26 -14.06 -6.50 4.65
N VAL A 27 -12.94 -5.79 4.60
CA VAL A 27 -12.30 -5.40 3.34
C VAL A 27 -11.05 -6.23 3.10
N THR A 28 -11.08 -6.98 2.01
CA THR A 28 -9.95 -7.75 1.50
C THR A 28 -9.00 -6.87 0.70
N ARG A 29 -7.72 -7.26 0.60
CA ARG A 29 -6.75 -6.63 -0.32
C ARG A 29 -7.24 -6.59 -1.76
N ARG A 30 -8.02 -7.59 -2.19
CA ARG A 30 -8.63 -7.63 -3.53
C ARG A 30 -9.63 -6.50 -3.73
N GLN A 31 -10.46 -6.21 -2.73
CA GLN A 31 -11.42 -5.10 -2.78
C GLN A 31 -10.73 -3.74 -2.76
N VAL A 32 -9.69 -3.54 -1.93
CA VAL A 32 -8.86 -2.33 -1.99
C VAL A 32 -8.26 -2.15 -3.38
N GLY A 33 -7.67 -3.21 -3.93
CA GLY A 33 -7.09 -3.16 -5.28
C GLY A 33 -8.13 -2.93 -6.37
N ALA A 34 -9.36 -3.44 -6.22
CA ALA A 34 -10.45 -3.18 -7.15
C ALA A 34 -10.83 -1.69 -7.11
N ARG A 35 -11.01 -1.13 -5.91
CA ARG A 35 -11.30 0.30 -5.71
C ARG A 35 -10.26 1.19 -6.39
N LEU A 36 -8.97 0.89 -6.20
CA LEU A 36 -7.87 1.65 -6.82
C LEU A 36 -7.78 1.56 -8.35
N ARG A 37 -8.34 0.50 -8.94
CA ARG A 37 -8.36 0.29 -10.40
C ARG A 37 -9.63 0.80 -11.06
N GLU A 38 -10.59 1.30 -10.29
CA GLU A 38 -11.79 1.88 -10.88
C GLU A 38 -11.40 3.10 -11.74
N PRO A 39 -12.05 3.29 -12.90
CA PRO A 39 -11.73 4.40 -13.80
C PRO A 39 -12.17 5.77 -13.25
N ILE A 40 -12.76 5.80 -12.05
CA ILE A 40 -13.24 7.00 -11.38
C ILE A 40 -12.12 7.58 -10.53
N VAL A 41 -11.77 8.85 -10.78
CA VAL A 41 -10.90 9.62 -9.88
C VAL A 41 -11.73 10.04 -8.68
N ARG A 42 -11.49 9.40 -7.54
CA ARG A 42 -12.09 9.76 -6.26
C ARG A 42 -11.30 10.92 -5.63
N PRO A 43 -11.94 11.89 -4.98
CA PRO A 43 -11.25 12.96 -4.30
C PRO A 43 -10.61 12.44 -3.00
N CYS A 44 -9.51 13.06 -2.60
CA CYS A 44 -8.91 12.83 -1.31
C CYS A 44 -9.90 13.29 -0.24
N THR A 45 -10.14 12.42 0.73
CA THR A 45 -11.01 12.67 1.88
C THR A 45 -10.61 13.93 2.68
N VAL A 46 -9.34 14.33 2.63
CA VAL A 46 -8.80 15.45 3.41
C VAL A 46 -8.84 16.78 2.64
N CYS A 47 -8.34 16.80 1.40
CA CYS A 47 -8.16 18.04 0.63
C CYS A 47 -8.93 18.12 -0.69
N GLY A 48 -9.56 17.03 -1.13
CA GLY A 48 -10.27 16.98 -2.42
C GLY A 48 -9.40 16.64 -3.64
N ASP A 49 -8.07 16.66 -3.52
CA ASP A 49 -7.17 16.32 -4.64
C ASP A 49 -7.32 14.87 -5.10
N GLY A 50 -6.90 14.54 -6.32
CA GLY A 50 -7.01 13.17 -6.84
C GLY A 50 -6.34 12.12 -5.95
N TYR A 51 -7.10 11.10 -5.55
CA TYR A 51 -6.60 10.03 -4.69
C TYR A 51 -5.54 9.14 -5.37
N ARG A 52 -4.66 8.57 -4.56
CA ARG A 52 -3.63 7.60 -4.96
C ARG A 52 -3.65 6.33 -4.11
N THR A 53 -4.34 6.35 -2.97
CA THR A 53 -4.46 5.21 -2.07
C THR A 53 -5.87 5.14 -1.50
N ALA A 54 -6.31 3.93 -1.13
CA ALA A 54 -7.58 3.68 -0.47
C ALA A 54 -7.33 2.85 0.79
N GLN A 55 -7.87 3.31 1.91
CA GLN A 55 -7.80 2.64 3.20
C GLN A 55 -9.19 2.57 3.83
N VAL A 56 -9.37 1.73 4.84
CA VAL A 56 -10.62 1.66 5.61
C VAL A 56 -10.33 2.05 7.04
N VAL A 57 -11.13 2.99 7.55
CA VAL A 57 -11.10 3.42 8.95
C VAL A 57 -12.44 3.07 9.57
N THR A 58 -12.42 2.46 10.74
CA THR A 58 -13.64 2.12 11.48
C THR A 58 -13.90 3.18 12.53
N PHE A 59 -15.04 3.87 12.40
CA PHE A 59 -15.51 4.86 13.36
C PHE A 59 -16.49 4.23 14.34
N PRO A 60 -16.52 4.64 15.63
CA PRO A 60 -17.39 4.05 16.63
C PRO A 60 -18.89 4.10 16.30
N GLU A 61 -19.38 5.22 15.74
CA GLU A 61 -20.83 5.43 15.49
C GLU A 61 -21.20 5.15 14.03
N GLU A 62 -20.32 5.48 13.09
CA GLU A 62 -20.58 5.37 11.66
C GLU A 62 -20.18 3.99 11.11
N GLY A 63 -19.30 3.27 11.80
CA GLY A 63 -18.72 2.01 11.33
C GLY A 63 -17.61 2.21 10.28
N PRO A 64 -17.34 1.20 9.44
CA PRO A 64 -16.23 1.24 8.48
C PRO A 64 -16.51 2.22 7.32
N ARG A 65 -15.52 3.04 7.02
CA ARG A 65 -15.55 4.06 5.97
C ARG A 65 -14.29 4.02 5.12
N TRP A 66 -14.46 4.29 3.83
CA TRP A 66 -13.34 4.49 2.93
C TRP A 66 -12.67 5.84 3.21
N ALA A 67 -11.35 5.79 3.38
CA ALA A 67 -10.47 6.94 3.44
C ALA A 67 -9.56 6.92 2.20
N ASP A 68 -9.93 7.68 1.18
CA ASP A 68 -9.15 7.83 -0.03
C ASP A 68 -8.18 9.01 0.16
N LEU A 69 -6.88 8.78 0.00
CA LEU A 69 -5.85 9.80 0.26
C LEU A 69 -5.08 10.15 -1.01
N CYS A 70 -4.76 11.44 -1.18
CA CYS A 70 -3.75 11.87 -2.14
C CYS A 70 -2.36 11.41 -1.69
N ARG A 71 -1.34 11.60 -2.55
CA ARG A 71 0.02 11.13 -2.28
C ARG A 71 0.60 11.72 -0.99
N GLU A 72 0.42 13.00 -0.77
CA GLU A 72 0.97 13.77 0.35
C GLU A 72 0.37 13.28 1.68
N HIS A 73 -0.95 13.16 1.74
CA HIS A 73 -1.66 12.64 2.91
C HIS A 73 -1.39 11.16 3.13
N ALA A 74 -1.25 10.36 2.07
CA ALA A 74 -0.86 8.96 2.19
C ALA A 74 0.53 8.84 2.83
N ILE A 75 1.54 9.54 2.31
CA ILE A 75 2.91 9.53 2.85
C ILE A 75 2.94 9.95 4.32
N ALA A 76 2.13 10.94 4.72
CA ALA A 76 2.04 11.37 6.11
C ALA A 76 1.58 10.26 7.07
N THR A 77 0.81 9.28 6.55
CA THR A 77 0.29 8.13 7.32
C THR A 77 1.11 6.86 7.16
N MET A 78 2.06 6.84 6.23
CA MET A 78 2.88 5.65 5.98
C MET A 78 3.92 5.47 7.09
N GLU A 79 4.11 4.23 7.50
CA GLU A 79 5.24 3.90 8.36
C GLU A 79 6.55 4.13 7.58
N PRO A 80 7.55 4.80 8.19
CA PRO A 80 8.86 4.90 7.59
C PRO A 80 9.39 3.51 7.25
N TRP A 81 9.79 3.31 5.99
CA TRP A 81 10.40 2.07 5.55
C TRP A 81 11.62 1.73 6.42
N ARG A 82 11.62 0.54 7.03
CA ARG A 82 12.72 0.05 7.89
C ARG A 82 13.60 -1.01 7.20
N GLY A 83 13.29 -1.36 5.96
CA GLY A 83 14.06 -2.33 5.19
C GLY A 83 15.23 -1.69 4.42
N PRO A 84 15.87 -2.44 3.52
CA PRO A 84 16.99 -1.95 2.71
C PRO A 84 16.57 -0.75 1.85
N SER A 85 17.41 0.27 1.79
CA SER A 85 17.19 1.48 0.99
C SER A 85 17.85 1.44 -0.40
N THR A 86 18.56 0.36 -0.72
CA THR A 86 19.22 0.16 -2.02
C THR A 86 18.55 -0.97 -2.79
N VAL A 87 18.58 -0.89 -4.12
CA VAL A 87 18.04 -1.94 -4.99
C VAL A 87 18.75 -3.28 -4.71
N GLU A 88 20.07 -3.24 -4.50
CA GLU A 88 20.89 -4.40 -4.19
C GLU A 88 20.47 -5.06 -2.87
N GLY A 89 20.20 -4.26 -1.84
CA GLY A 89 19.73 -4.75 -0.55
C GLY A 89 18.33 -5.37 -0.67
N ILE A 90 17.41 -4.72 -1.37
CA ILE A 90 16.07 -5.25 -1.62
C ILE A 90 16.15 -6.59 -2.37
N LEU A 91 17.00 -6.68 -3.40
CA LEU A 91 17.19 -7.92 -4.15
C LEU A 91 17.85 -9.02 -3.31
N ALA A 92 18.76 -8.69 -2.40
CA ALA A 92 19.37 -9.64 -1.49
C ALA A 92 18.31 -10.28 -0.58
N ASP A 93 17.50 -9.45 0.08
CA ASP A 93 16.41 -9.92 0.96
C ASP A 93 15.39 -10.78 0.19
N LEU A 94 14.99 -10.35 -1.01
CA LEU A 94 14.07 -11.12 -1.86
C LEU A 94 14.65 -12.49 -2.25
N ARG A 95 15.96 -12.57 -2.48
CA ARG A 95 16.64 -13.83 -2.82
C ARG A 95 16.75 -14.76 -1.61
N GLU A 96 17.00 -14.21 -0.43
CA GLU A 96 17.02 -14.97 0.82
C GLU A 96 15.66 -15.64 1.07
N VAL A 97 14.58 -14.87 1.01
CA VAL A 97 13.20 -15.39 1.16
C VAL A 97 12.87 -16.41 0.07
N ALA A 98 13.30 -16.18 -1.18
CA ALA A 98 13.09 -17.13 -2.27
C ALA A 98 13.81 -18.47 -2.01
N ALA A 99 15.01 -18.44 -1.42
CA ALA A 99 15.76 -19.64 -1.07
C ALA A 99 15.12 -20.40 0.09
N GLU A 100 14.65 -19.69 1.12
CA GLU A 100 13.92 -20.29 2.25
C GLU A 100 12.66 -21.00 1.77
N LEU A 101 11.82 -20.31 0.99
CA LEU A 101 10.60 -20.90 0.41
C LEU A 101 10.90 -22.11 -0.46
N ALA A 102 11.99 -22.09 -1.22
CA ALA A 102 12.40 -23.22 -2.04
C ALA A 102 12.80 -24.43 -1.19
N GLY A 103 13.48 -24.20 -0.06
CA GLY A 103 13.82 -25.24 0.92
C GLY A 103 12.58 -25.85 1.58
N GLU A 104 11.58 -25.04 1.92
CA GLU A 104 10.37 -25.49 2.61
C GLU A 104 9.37 -26.20 1.68
N THR A 105 9.19 -25.69 0.47
CA THR A 105 8.13 -26.13 -0.44
C THR A 105 8.62 -27.05 -1.56
N GLY A 106 9.94 -27.13 -1.77
CA GLY A 106 10.54 -27.76 -2.96
C GLY A 106 10.28 -27.01 -4.27
N ALA A 107 9.60 -25.85 -4.23
CA ALA A 107 9.30 -25.04 -5.40
C ALA A 107 10.48 -24.13 -5.75
N SER A 108 10.76 -23.96 -7.04
CA SER A 108 11.77 -23.00 -7.51
C SER A 108 11.19 -21.58 -7.53
N ALA A 109 11.54 -20.74 -6.56
CA ALA A 109 11.30 -19.29 -6.62
C ALA A 109 12.49 -18.59 -7.30
N ARG A 110 12.22 -17.64 -8.22
CA ARG A 110 13.25 -16.83 -8.91
C ARG A 110 12.92 -15.35 -8.83
N VAL A 111 13.92 -14.56 -8.45
CA VAL A 111 13.87 -13.09 -8.47
C VAL A 111 14.43 -12.60 -9.80
N ARG A 112 13.67 -11.77 -10.52
CA ARG A 112 14.08 -11.18 -11.81
C ARG A 112 13.91 -9.67 -11.75
N THR A 113 14.77 -8.96 -12.46
CA THR A 113 14.69 -7.50 -12.62
C THR A 113 14.26 -7.15 -14.04
N TRP A 114 13.62 -5.99 -14.19
CA TRP A 114 13.25 -5.45 -15.49
C TRP A 114 13.75 -4.01 -15.58
N THR A 115 14.34 -3.66 -16.72
CA THR A 115 14.70 -2.29 -17.07
C THR A 115 14.17 -1.96 -18.46
N ASP A 116 13.88 -0.68 -18.71
CA ASP A 116 13.40 -0.20 -20.02
C ASP A 116 14.38 -0.54 -21.16
N GLU A 117 15.68 -0.53 -20.87
CA GLU A 117 16.75 -0.72 -21.85
C GLU A 117 17.03 -2.20 -22.16
N GLU A 118 16.92 -3.09 -21.16
CA GLU A 118 17.43 -4.45 -21.28
C GLU A 118 16.33 -5.53 -21.10
N GLY A 119 15.11 -5.12 -20.73
CA GLY A 119 14.00 -6.03 -20.50
C GLY A 119 14.21 -6.91 -19.26
N TRP A 120 13.59 -8.10 -19.25
CA TRP A 120 13.73 -9.03 -18.13
C TRP A 120 15.14 -9.64 -18.07
N ARG A 121 15.87 -9.39 -16.98
CA ARG A 121 17.13 -10.09 -16.67
C ARG A 121 16.91 -11.18 -15.63
N ASP A 122 17.48 -12.34 -15.94
CA ASP A 122 17.64 -13.46 -15.03
C ASP A 122 19.14 -13.52 -14.69
N GLU A 123 19.53 -13.04 -13.52
CA GLU A 123 20.93 -13.11 -13.08
C GLU A 123 21.22 -14.56 -12.64
N ARG A 124 21.49 -15.43 -13.62
CA ARG A 124 22.03 -16.76 -13.34
C ARG A 124 23.43 -16.60 -12.75
N ARG A 125 23.56 -17.00 -11.49
CA ARG A 125 24.79 -17.21 -10.73
C ARG A 125 25.84 -17.94 -11.60
N THR A 126 26.90 -17.24 -12.00
CA THR A 126 28.21 -17.86 -12.33
C THR A 126 28.86 -18.38 -11.06
#